data_AF-A0A1V9GAI1-F1
#
_entry.id   AF-A0A1V9GAI1-F1
#
_cell.length_a   1.000
_cell.length_b   1.000
_cell.length_c   1.000
_cell.angle_alpha   90.00
_cell.angle_beta   90.00
_cell.angle_gamma   90.00
#
_symmetry.space_group_name_H-M   'P 1'
#
loop_
_entity.id
_entity.type
_entity.pdbx_description
1 polymer ?
#
loop_
_entity_poly.entity_id
_entity_poly.type
_entity_poly.pdbx_seq_one_letter_code
_entity_poly.pdbx_strand_id
1 'polypeptide(L)' 'MKVYIVTENPCTLVGCEDLKIMTVQPDLEAAFLKEYEGRIIASGNSVQDVLIQYNQLINDRS' A
#
# COMPACT_ATOMS: atom_id res chain seq x y z
N MET A 1 -10.57 -6.35 -8.74
CA MET A 1 -10.36 -5.64 -7.45
C MET A 1 -8.87 -5.66 -7.18
N LYS A 2 -8.33 -4.56 -6.65
CA LYS A 2 -6.94 -4.49 -6.20
C LYS A 2 -6.88 -4.21 -4.72
N VAL A 3 -5.79 -4.63 -4.09
CA VAL A 3 -5.49 -4.38 -2.69
C VAL A 3 -4.27 -3.47 -2.63
N TYR A 4 -4.32 -2.48 -1.74
CA TYR A 4 -3.24 -1.52 -1.52
C TYR A 4 -2.87 -1.47 -0.06
N ILE A 5 -1.58 -1.32 0.21
CA ILE A 5 -1.07 -0.86 1.50
C ILE A 5 -0.80 0.63 1.35
N VAL A 6 -1.50 1.44 2.13
CA VAL A 6 -1.33 2.90 2.17
C VAL A 6 -0.91 3.35 3.55
N THR A 7 -0.24 4.49 3.61
CA THR A 7 0.08 5.17 4.85
C THR A 7 -0.73 6.45 5.00
N GLU A 8 -1.20 6.76 6.21
CA GLU A 8 -1.92 8.02 6.47
C GLU A 8 -0.97 9.22 6.53
N ASN A 9 0.26 9.00 7.00
CA ASN A 9 1.31 10.00 7.00
C ASN A 9 2.33 9.71 5.89
N PRO A 10 2.85 10.71 5.18
CA PRO A 10 3.94 10.52 4.23
C PRO A 10 5.23 10.16 4.99
N CYS A 11 5.34 8.91 5.46
CA CYS A 11 6.56 8.39 6.04
C CYS A 11 7.30 7.55 5.02
N THR A 12 8.57 7.84 4.90
CA THR A 12 9.55 7.07 4.15
C THR A 12 9.95 5.83 4.97
N LEU A 13 9.05 4.86 5.11
CA LEU A 13 9.38 3.45 5.41
C LEU A 13 10.48 3.21 6.45
N VAL A 14 10.14 3.37 7.75
CA VAL A 14 10.42 2.53 8.94
C VAL A 14 9.80 3.29 10.13
N GLY A 15 8.91 2.66 10.90
CA GLY A 15 8.22 3.32 12.03
C GLY A 15 6.94 4.09 11.64
N CYS A 16 6.32 3.73 10.51
CA CYS A 16 5.02 4.28 10.17
C CYS A 16 3.94 3.55 10.97
N GLU A 17 3.38 4.23 11.98
CA GLU A 17 2.46 3.63 12.94
C GLU A 17 1.07 3.35 12.33
N ASP A 18 0.71 4.01 11.22
CA ASP A 18 -0.62 3.95 10.62
C ASP A 18 -0.60 3.42 9.17
N LEU A 19 -0.36 2.11 9.03
CA LEU A 19 -0.54 1.40 7.77
C LEU A 19 -1.97 0.86 7.64
N LYS A 20 -2.59 1.10 6.50
CA LYS A 20 -3.94 0.59 6.19
C LYS A 20 -3.92 -0.26 4.94
N ILE A 21 -4.66 -1.36 4.99
CA ILE A 21 -4.93 -2.22 3.83
C ILE A 21 -6.30 -1.83 3.27
N MET A 22 -6.35 -1.45 2.00
CA MET A 22 -7.57 -1.04 1.33
C MET A 22 -7.81 -1.87 0.08
N THR A 23 -9.03 -2.39 -0.05
CA THR A 23 -9.48 -3.07 -1.26
C THR A 23 -10.26 -2.08 -2.11
N VAL A 24 -9.82 -1.90 -3.35
CA VAL A 24 -10.34 -0.89 -4.27
C VAL A 24 -10.99 -1.58 -5.48
N GLN A 25 -12.19 -1.13 -5.80
CA GLN A 25 -12.89 -1.58 -7.00
C GLN A 25 -12.30 -0.93 -8.25
N PRO A 26 -12.27 -1.60 -9.41
CA PRO A 26 -11.60 -1.10 -10.61
C PRO A 26 -12.12 0.27 -11.11
N ASP A 27 -13.41 0.52 -10.92
CA ASP A 27 -14.08 1.78 -11.26
C ASP A 27 -13.67 2.96 -10.36
N LEU A 28 -13.22 2.67 -9.12
CA LEU A 28 -12.72 3.66 -8.17
C LEU A 28 -11.20 3.78 -8.14
N GLU A 29 -10.49 2.89 -8.85
CA GLU A 29 -9.02 2.82 -8.80
C GLU A 29 -8.36 4.14 -9.22
N ALA A 30 -8.84 4.79 -10.28
CA ALA A 30 -8.29 6.06 -10.75
C ALA A 30 -8.43 7.18 -9.70
N ALA A 31 -9.57 7.25 -9.02
CA ALA A 31 -9.80 8.24 -7.96
C ALA A 31 -8.93 7.95 -6.74
N PHE A 32 -8.84 6.67 -6.34
CA PHE A 32 -8.01 6.23 -5.23
C PHE A 32 -6.52 6.53 -5.45
N LEU A 33 -5.99 6.23 -6.64
CA LEU A 33 -4.58 6.49 -6.96
C LEU A 33 -4.24 7.98 -6.89
N LYS A 34 -5.19 8.85 -7.30
CA LYS A 34 -5.04 10.29 -7.21
C LYS A 34 -5.10 10.78 -5.76
N GLU A 35 -5.99 10.22 -4.95
CA GLU A 35 -6.12 10.59 -3.54
C GLU A 35 -4.90 10.16 -2.73
N TYR A 36 -4.42 8.93 -2.93
CA TYR A 36 -3.31 8.34 -2.16
C TYR A 36 -1.95 8.46 -2.87
N GLU A 37 -1.81 9.40 -3.80
CA GLU A 37 -0.53 9.66 -4.48
C GLU A 37 0.58 9.93 -3.44
N GLY A 38 1.74 9.27 -3.60
CA GLY A 38 2.86 9.36 -2.65
C GLY A 38 2.66 8.67 -1.30
N ARG A 39 1.48 8.06 -1.06
CA ARG A 39 1.13 7.33 0.17
C ARG A 39 0.94 5.83 -0.04
N ILE A 40 1.05 5.35 -1.27
CA ILE A 40 0.96 3.93 -1.61
C ILE A 40 2.32 3.27 -1.38
N ILE A 41 2.33 2.25 -0.54
CA ILE A 41 3.52 1.47 -0.19
C ILE A 41 3.64 0.22 -1.07
N ALA A 42 2.54 -0.51 -1.21
CA ALA A 42 2.49 -1.74 -2.01
C ALA A 42 1.10 -1.94 -2.63
N SER A 43 1.01 -2.70 -3.71
CA SER A 43 -0.26 -3.00 -4.38
C SER A 43 -0.26 -4.40 -5.00
N GLY A 44 -1.41 -5.06 -5.03
CA GLY A 44 -1.53 -6.45 -5.46
C GLY A 44 -2.97 -6.86 -5.73
N ASN A 45 -3.15 -8.13 -6.11
CA ASN A 45 -4.46 -8.69 -6.42
C ASN A 45 -5.13 -9.32 -5.19
N SER A 46 -4.36 -9.59 -4.14
CA SER A 46 -4.83 -10.16 -2.88
C SER A 46 -4.10 -9.56 -1.69
N VAL A 47 -4.67 -9.76 -0.49
CA VAL A 47 -4.02 -9.37 0.78
C VAL A 47 -2.69 -10.11 0.96
N GLN A 48 -2.60 -11.38 0.56
CA GLN A 48 -1.34 -12.13 0.64
C GLN A 48 -0.26 -11.52 -0.25
N ASP A 49 -0.60 -11.16 -1.49
CA ASP A 49 0.37 -10.56 -2.42
C ASP A 49 0.97 -9.27 -1.86
N VAL A 50 0.13 -8.38 -1.32
CA VAL A 50 0.61 -7.10 -0.77
C VAL A 50 1.43 -7.28 0.50
N LEU A 51 1.11 -8.27 1.34
CA LEU A 51 1.91 -8.56 2.54
C LEU A 51 3.26 -9.16 2.19
N ILE A 52 3.33 -10.02 1.17
CA ILE A 52 4.61 -10.55 0.66
C ILE A 52 5.47 -9.41 0.12
N GLN A 53 4.90 -8.54 -0.70
CA GLN A 53 5.62 -7.36 -1.22
C GLN A 53 6.08 -6.44 -0.09
N TYR A 54 5.23 -6.16 0.90
CA TYR A 54 5.59 -5.34 2.04
C TYR A 54 6.73 -5.94 2.86
N ASN A 55 6.69 -7.25 3.11
CA ASN A 55 7.77 -7.96 3.79
C ASN A 55 9.08 -7.91 2.99
N GLN A 56 9.03 -8.05 1.66
CA GLN A 56 10.21 -7.87 0.80
C GLN A 56 10.77 -6.46 0.89
N LEU A 57 9.93 -5.43 0.85
CA LEU A 57 10.33 -4.02 0.98
C LEU A 57 11.03 -3.72 2.31
N ILE A 58 10.60 -4.37 3.40
CA ILE A 58 11.24 -4.25 4.71
C ILE A 58 12.60 -4.97 4.71
N ASN A 59 12.65 -6.21 4.20
CA ASN A 59 13.85 -7.04 4.28
C ASN A 59 14.96 -6.61 3.30
N ASP A 60 14.63 -6.10 2.11
CA ASP A 60 15.62 -5.59 1.13
C ASP A 60 16.37 -4.33 1.60
N ARG A 61 15.89 -3.68 2.67
CA ARG A 61 16.51 -2.48 3.25
C ARG A 61 17.31 -2.75 4.52
N SER A 62 17.38 -4.01 4.97
CA SER A 62 18.09 -4.45 6.16
C SER A 62 19.45 -5.07 5.85
#